data_AF-A0A7X2MZG0-F1
#
_entry.id   AF-A0A7X2MZG0-F1
#
_cell.length_a   1.000
_cell.length_b   1.000
_cell.length_c   1.000
_cell.angle_alpha   90.00
_cell.angle_beta   90.00
_cell.angle_gamma   90.00
#
_symmetry.space_group_name_H-M   'P 1'
#
loop_
_entity.id
_entity.type
_entity.pdbx_description
1 polymer ?
#
loop_
_entity_poly.entity_id
_entity_poly.type
_entity_poly.pdbx_seq_one_letter_code
_entity_poly.pdbx_strand_id
1 'polypeptide(L)'
;MFNEIQKDKYDFMGLKKIGVTKQELNKTISFQSFIMFFLPVAIATLHAIFAVKAVGMLHMKYFMFIEAIYIALQAVFYLFSKWRYVKQINSWIE
;
A
#
# COMPACT_ATOMS: atom_id res chain seq x y z
N MET A 1 -7.99 0.85 -0.31
CA MET A 1 -7.63 0.98 -1.74
C MET A 1 -8.81 0.66 -2.66
N PHE A 2 -9.21 -0.60 -2.89
CA PHE A 2 -10.25 -0.88 -3.90
C PHE A 2 -11.67 -0.42 -3.54
N ASN A 3 -12.03 -0.39 -2.26
CA ASN A 3 -13.33 0.14 -1.82
C ASN A 3 -13.53 1.63 -2.16
N GLU A 4 -12.45 2.39 -2.34
CA GLU A 4 -12.52 3.83 -2.62
C GLU A 4 -12.37 4.14 -4.11
N ILE A 5 -12.18 3.13 -4.97
CA ILE A 5 -11.81 3.33 -6.37
C ILE A 5 -12.82 4.18 -7.17
N GLN A 6 -14.10 4.12 -6.82
CA GLN A 6 -15.13 4.96 -7.44
C GLN A 6 -15.01 6.42 -6.98
N LYS A 7 -14.75 6.67 -5.70
CA LYS A 7 -14.53 8.01 -5.16
C LYS A 7 -13.25 8.60 -5.76
N ASP A 8 -12.17 7.83 -5.76
CA ASP A 8 -10.88 8.23 -6.32
C ASP A 8 -11.02 8.64 -7.80
N LYS A 9 -11.86 7.92 -8.58
CA LYS A 9 -12.21 8.31 -9.95
C LYS A 9 -12.76 9.73 -10.05
N TYR A 10 -13.73 10.08 -9.20
CA TYR A 10 -14.34 11.41 -9.19
C TYR A 10 -13.32 12.48 -8.81
N ASP A 11 -12.50 12.21 -7.79
CA ASP A 11 -11.44 13.12 -7.35
C ASP A 11 -10.41 13.35 -8.47
N PHE A 12 -10.00 12.30 -9.20
CA PHE A 12 -9.08 12.42 -10.34
C PHE A 12 -9.67 13.21 -11.50
N MET A 13 -10.94 13.01 -11.82
CA MET A 13 -11.62 13.81 -12.85
C MET A 13 -11.68 15.29 -12.44
N GLY A 14 -11.89 15.59 -11.16
CA GLY A 14 -11.81 16.94 -10.62
C GLY A 14 -10.42 17.56 -10.77
N LEU A 15 -9.37 16.82 -10.38
CA LEU A 15 -7.98 17.27 -10.50
C LEU A 15 -7.57 17.51 -11.96
N LYS A 16 -8.01 16.67 -12.90
CA LYS A 16 -7.77 16.87 -14.34
C LYS A 16 -8.40 18.17 -14.84
N LYS A 17 -9.59 18.54 -14.36
CA LYS A 17 -10.29 19.79 -14.76
C LYS A 17 -9.54 21.06 -14.34
N ILE A 18 -8.73 21.00 -13.30
CA ILE A 18 -7.93 22.15 -12.82
C ILE A 18 -6.47 22.12 -13.31
N GLY A 19 -6.15 21.22 -14.27
CA GLY A 19 -4.86 21.21 -14.95
C GLY A 19 -3.79 20.27 -14.38
N VAL A 20 -4.13 19.39 -13.43
CA VAL A 20 -3.19 18.38 -12.92
C VAL A 20 -2.85 17.37 -14.03
N THR A 21 -1.56 17.13 -14.23
CA THR A 21 -1.09 16.20 -15.25
C THR A 21 -1.27 14.73 -14.84
N LYS A 22 -1.35 13.83 -15.83
CA LYS A 22 -1.42 12.37 -15.59
C LYS A 22 -0.23 11.84 -14.78
N GLN A 23 0.96 12.44 -14.96
CA GLN A 23 2.17 12.05 -14.24
C GLN A 23 2.09 12.41 -12.76
N GLU A 24 1.64 13.63 -12.43
CA GLU A 24 1.43 14.08 -11.05
C GLU A 24 0.37 13.22 -10.35
N LEU A 25 -0.73 12.93 -11.05
CA LEU A 25 -1.79 12.05 -10.58
C LEU A 25 -1.27 10.66 -10.20
N ASN A 26 -0.52 10.02 -11.11
CA ASN A 26 0.06 8.68 -10.90
C ASN A 26 1.07 8.65 -9.76
N LYS A 27 1.81 9.74 -9.55
CA LYS A 27 2.73 9.89 -8.42
C LYS A 27 1.98 9.94 -7.10
N THR A 28 0.93 10.76 -7.02
CA THR A 28 0.07 10.86 -5.82
C THR A 28 -0.60 9.53 -5.49
N ILE A 29 -1.21 8.87 -6.49
CA ILE A 29 -1.80 7.54 -6.35
C ILE A 29 -0.81 6.54 -5.80
N SER A 30 0.41 6.52 -6.37
CA SER A 30 1.45 5.59 -5.96
C SER A 30 1.82 5.78 -4.49
N PHE A 31 1.93 7.03 -4.04
CA PHE A 31 2.30 7.34 -2.66
C PHE A 31 1.17 7.00 -1.67
N GLN A 32 -0.07 7.37 -1.96
CA GLN A 32 -1.23 7.04 -1.12
C GLN A 32 -1.44 5.52 -1.02
N SER A 33 -1.33 4.82 -2.15
CA SER A 33 -1.43 3.36 -2.19
C SER A 33 -0.32 2.69 -1.39
N PHE A 34 0.91 3.20 -1.48
CA PHE A 34 2.02 2.72 -0.67
C PHE A 34 1.71 2.88 0.83
N ILE A 35 1.26 4.05 1.27
CA ILE A 35 0.90 4.30 2.67
C ILE A 35 -0.20 3.33 3.13
N MET A 36 -1.28 3.17 2.34
CA MET A 36 -2.39 2.27 2.69
C MET A 36 -1.95 0.82 2.91
N PHE A 37 -0.92 0.34 2.20
CA PHE A 37 -0.43 -1.02 2.30
C PHE A 37 0.64 -1.21 3.37
N PHE A 38 1.54 -0.24 3.54
CA PHE A 38 2.75 -0.42 4.37
C PHE A 38 2.65 0.23 5.75
N LEU A 39 1.84 1.28 5.93
CA LEU A 39 1.68 1.90 7.24
C LEU A 39 1.07 0.94 8.28
N PRO A 40 0.00 0.17 7.97
CA PRO A 40 -0.55 -0.80 8.92
C PRO A 40 0.44 -1.91 9.25
N VAL A 41 1.18 -2.39 8.25
CA VAL A 41 2.22 -3.42 8.44
C VAL A 41 3.32 -2.90 9.34
N ALA A 42 3.86 -1.70 9.10
CA ALA A 42 4.89 -1.11 9.95
C ALA A 42 4.45 -1.01 11.42
N ILE A 43 3.22 -0.56 11.67
CA ILE A 43 2.67 -0.47 13.03
C ILE A 43 2.51 -1.86 13.65
N ALA A 44 1.99 -2.83 12.89
CA ALA A 44 1.82 -4.20 13.34
C ALA A 44 3.16 -4.87 13.67
N THR A 45 4.18 -4.69 12.82
CA THR A 45 5.54 -5.20 13.05
C THR A 45 6.13 -4.62 14.34
N LEU A 46 6.00 -3.31 14.56
CA LEU A 46 6.47 -2.66 15.79
C LEU A 46 5.78 -3.23 17.04
N HIS A 47 4.46 -3.41 16.98
CA HIS A 47 3.69 -4.02 18.05
C HIS A 47 4.12 -5.48 18.30
N ALA A 48 4.30 -6.26 17.24
CA ALA A 48 4.72 -7.66 17.32
C ALA A 48 6.13 -7.81 17.91
N ILE A 49 7.09 -6.96 17.52
CA ILE A 49 8.45 -6.96 18.09
C ILE A 49 8.40 -6.73 19.60
N PHE A 50 7.60 -5.76 20.04
CA PHE A 50 7.41 -5.48 21.47
C PHE A 50 6.83 -6.70 22.20
N ALA A 51 5.78 -7.31 21.65
CA ALA A 51 5.13 -8.48 22.25
C ALA A 51 6.07 -9.69 22.33
N VAL A 52 6.83 -9.97 21.27
CA VAL A 52 7.80 -11.08 21.21
C VAL A 52 8.87 -10.92 22.29
N LYS A 53 9.39 -9.70 22.47
CA LYS A 53 10.36 -9.42 23.55
C LYS A 53 9.73 -9.59 24.94
N ALA A 54 8.49 -9.15 25.12
CA ALA A 54 7.79 -9.22 26.41
C ALA A 54 7.47 -10.66 26.84
N VAL A 55 7.07 -11.53 25.90
CA VAL A 55 6.71 -12.93 26.18
C VAL A 55 7.93 -13.80 26.50
N GLY A 56 9.10 -13.49 25.95
CA GLY A 56 10.38 -14.16 26.27
C GLY A 56 10.51 -15.63 25.81
N MET A 57 9.41 -16.32 25.49
CA MET A 57 9.41 -17.72 25.04
C MET A 57 9.65 -17.88 23.53
N LEU A 58 9.48 -16.81 22.75
CA LEU A 58 9.60 -16.86 21.29
C LEU A 58 11.00 -16.43 20.84
N HIS A 59 11.65 -17.26 20.02
CA HIS A 59 12.97 -16.94 19.48
C HIS A 59 12.86 -15.83 18.42
N MET A 60 13.46 -14.67 18.71
CA MET A 60 13.45 -13.49 17.83
C MET A 60 13.91 -13.80 16.39
N LYS A 61 14.85 -14.74 16.20
CA LYS A 61 15.32 -15.17 14.88
C LYS A 61 14.21 -15.77 14.01
N TYR A 62 13.37 -16.64 14.57
CA TYR A 62 12.28 -17.24 13.81
C TYR A 62 11.17 -16.22 13.53
N PHE A 63 10.88 -15.33 14.48
CA PHE A 63 9.97 -14.21 14.26
C PHE A 63 10.43 -13.34 13.09
N MET A 64 11.69 -12.88 13.09
CA MET A 64 12.24 -12.05 12.01
C MET A 64 12.20 -12.75 10.65
N PHE A 65 12.43 -14.07 10.62
CA PHE A 65 12.36 -14.84 9.37
C PHE A 65 10.94 -14.90 8.81
N ILE A 66 9.93 -15.18 9.66
CA ILE A 66 8.53 -15.21 9.25
C ILE A 66 8.06 -13.81 8.83
N GLU A 67 8.41 -12.79 9.60
CA GLU A 67 8.09 -11.39 9.29
C GLU A 67 8.70 -10.94 7.96
N ALA A 68 9.93 -11.36 7.66
CA ALA A 68 10.57 -11.07 6.37
C ALA A 68 9.81 -11.71 5.18
N ILE A 69 9.34 -12.95 5.33
CA ILE A 69 8.50 -13.60 4.31
C ILE A 69 7.18 -12.86 4.15
N TYR A 70 6.54 -12.47 5.26
CA TYR A 70 5.31 -11.70 5.22
C TYR A 70 5.49 -10.36 4.48
N ILE A 71 6.54 -9.60 4.79
CA ILE A 71 6.86 -8.34 4.10
C ILE A 71 7.15 -8.58 2.61
N ALA A 72 7.84 -9.66 2.25
CA ALA A 72 8.09 -10.01 0.85
C ALA A 72 6.79 -10.30 0.10
N LEU A 73 5.88 -11.10 0.67
CA LEU A 73 4.57 -11.36 0.10
C LEU A 73 3.72 -10.09 0.00
N GLN A 74 3.75 -9.24 1.03
CA GLN A 74 3.07 -7.94 1.03
C GLN A 74 3.58 -7.03 -0.10
N ALA A 75 4.90 -7.01 -0.34
CA ALA A 75 5.50 -6.25 -1.44
C ALA A 75 5.02 -6.77 -2.80
N VAL A 76 5.00 -8.09 -3.02
CA VAL A 76 4.48 -8.70 -4.24
C VAL A 76 3.00 -8.35 -4.44
N PHE A 77 2.20 -8.46 -3.38
CA PHE A 77 0.78 -8.13 -3.42
C PHE A 77 0.53 -6.65 -3.70
N TYR A 78 1.32 -5.75 -3.11
CA TYR A 78 1.29 -4.32 -3.40
C TYR A 78 1.61 -4.03 -4.86
N LEU A 79 2.69 -4.61 -5.41
CA LEU A 79 3.07 -4.39 -6.82
C LEU A 79 1.94 -4.82 -7.78
N PHE A 80 1.36 -6.00 -7.55
CA PHE A 80 0.25 -6.49 -8.34
C PHE A 80 -1.00 -5.61 -8.21
N SER A 81 -1.35 -5.22 -6.99
CA SER A 81 -2.51 -4.37 -6.71
C SER A 81 -2.36 -2.99 -7.32
N LYS A 82 -1.19 -2.36 -7.16
CA LYS A 82 -0.84 -1.06 -7.76
C LYS A 82 -0.95 -1.11 -9.27
N TRP A 83 -0.38 -2.15 -9.90
CA TRP A 83 -0.44 -2.30 -11.36
C TRP A 83 -1.89 -2.37 -11.85
N ARG A 84 -2.73 -3.20 -11.22
CA ARG A 84 -4.16 -3.28 -11.55
C ARG A 84 -4.88 -1.95 -11.36
N TYR A 85 -4.63 -1.27 -10.24
CA TYR A 85 -5.29 -0.02 -9.89
C TYR A 85 -4.94 1.12 -10.85
N VAL A 86 -3.66 1.32 -11.15
CA VAL A 86 -3.22 2.34 -12.13
C VAL A 86 -3.73 2.01 -13.54
N LYS A 87 -3.73 0.72 -13.93
CA LYS A 87 -4.31 0.29 -15.22
C LYS A 87 -5.79 0.65 -15.31
N GLN A 88 -6.55 0.40 -14.24
CA GLN A 88 -7.98 0.69 -14.19
C GLN A 88 -8.26 2.20 -14.25
N ILE A 89 -7.49 3.02 -13.54
CA ILE A 89 -7.64 4.49 -13.61
C ILE A 89 -7.31 5.02 -15.00
N ASN A 90 -6.22 4.55 -15.61
CA ASN A 90 -5.82 4.98 -16.95
C ASN A 90 -6.91 4.68 -17.99
N SER A 91 -7.64 3.57 -17.84
CA SER A 91 -8.76 3.20 -18.72
C SER A 91 -9.97 4.14 -18.66
N TRP A 92 -10.03 5.04 -17.68
CA TRP A 92 -11.10 6.04 -17.56
C TRP A 92 -10.70 7.44 -18.06
N ILE A 93 -9.41 7.62 -18.36
CA ILE A 93 -8.83 8.92 -18.72
C ILE A 93 -8.55 9.01 -20.23
N GLU A 94 -8.40 7.87 -20.90
CA GLU A 94 -8.52 7.70 -22.36
C GLU A 94 -9.97 7.92 -22.81
#